data_AF-A0A557ZQU4-F1
#
_entry.id   AF-A0A557ZQU4-F1
#
_cell.length_a   1.000
_cell.length_b   1.000
_cell.length_c   1.000
_cell.angle_alpha   90.00
_cell.angle_beta   90.00
_cell.angle_gamma   90.00
#
_symmetry.space_group_name_H-M   'P 1'
#
loop_
_entity.id
_entity.type
_entity.pdbx_description
1 polymer ?
#
loop_
_entity_poly.entity_id
_entity_poly.type
_entity_poly.pdbx_seq_one_letter_code
_entity_poly.pdbx_strand_id
1 'polypeptide(L)'
;MRSTTTYTYDLAGQLTSSTDARGQTLAYTYDNLGRKTAEYSGSTTGTKLASWVYDTVQKGKLTSSTRYTPQGNYLVGYGGYDGQGNPTNYTVQLPGLGNRAVRQPRDQLRMERHRTAGRHPARSRRRSARGMGLHPLRRPRQPRPA
;
A
#
# COMPACT_ATOMS: atom_id res chain seq x y z
N MET A 1 43.49 -10.88 2.92
CA MET A 1 42.64 -11.22 4.09
C MET A 1 41.26 -11.61 3.57
N ARG A 2 40.62 -12.65 4.12
CA ARG A 2 39.24 -13.03 3.78
C ARG A 2 38.29 -12.22 4.66
N SER A 3 37.49 -11.33 4.07
CA SER A 3 36.41 -10.63 4.75
C SER A 3 35.24 -11.59 4.97
N THR A 4 35.07 -12.10 6.19
CA THR A 4 33.99 -13.03 6.52
C THR A 4 32.90 -12.29 7.28
N THR A 5 31.64 -12.48 6.88
CA THR A 5 30.46 -12.04 7.64
C THR A 5 29.79 -13.28 8.21
N THR A 6 29.42 -13.24 9.49
CA THR A 6 28.72 -14.34 10.15
C THR A 6 27.26 -13.97 10.39
N TYR A 7 26.40 -14.99 10.41
CA TYR A 7 24.96 -14.85 10.60
C TYR A 7 24.48 -15.90 11.61
N THR A 8 23.51 -15.53 12.42
CA THR A 8 22.85 -16.42 13.39
C THR A 8 21.35 -16.36 13.17
N TYR A 9 20.68 -17.49 13.31
CA TYR A 9 19.26 -17.63 13.02
C TYR A 9 18.54 -18.30 14.20
N ASP A 10 17.26 -17.97 14.37
CA ASP A 10 16.39 -18.71 15.29
C ASP A 10 15.84 -20.01 14.64
N LEU A 11 15.03 -20.74 15.41
CA LEU A 11 14.39 -21.99 14.96
C LEU A 11 13.36 -21.79 13.84
N ALA A 12 12.86 -20.57 13.66
CA ALA A 12 11.98 -20.21 12.55
C ALA A 12 12.77 -19.77 11.31
N GLY A 13 14.10 -19.82 11.34
CA GLY A 13 14.98 -19.42 10.25
C GLY A 13 15.12 -17.90 10.11
N GLN A 14 14.74 -17.12 11.11
CA GLN A 14 14.84 -15.66 11.09
C GLN A 14 16.23 -15.23 11.56
N LEU A 15 16.83 -14.27 10.87
CA LEU A 15 18.17 -13.77 11.19
C LEU A 15 18.16 -12.99 12.52
N THR A 16 18.77 -13.52 13.58
CA THR A 16 18.77 -12.86 14.91
C THR A 16 19.99 -12.00 15.16
N SER A 17 21.12 -12.29 14.51
CA SER A 17 22.30 -11.42 14.53
C SER A 17 23.21 -11.64 13.32
N SER A 18 23.89 -10.57 12.90
CA SER A 18 24.95 -10.60 11.89
C SER A 18 26.19 -9.84 12.36
N THR A 19 27.38 -10.39 12.12
CA THR A 19 28.65 -9.71 12.38
C THR A 19 29.40 -9.52 11.07
N ASP A 20 29.66 -8.26 10.70
CA ASP A 20 30.39 -7.92 9.48
C ASP A 20 31.89 -8.22 9.61
N ALA A 21 32.61 -8.13 8.48
CA ALA A 21 34.05 -8.38 8.45
C ALA A 21 34.90 -7.37 9.24
N ARG A 22 34.30 -6.27 9.73
CA ARG A 22 34.92 -5.27 10.60
C ARG A 22 34.63 -5.54 12.07
N GLY A 23 33.95 -6.65 12.39
CA GLY A 23 33.55 -7.02 13.74
C GLY A 23 32.32 -6.28 14.25
N GLN A 24 31.62 -5.50 13.40
CA GLN A 24 30.41 -4.80 13.81
C GLN A 24 29.24 -5.78 13.83
N THR A 25 28.57 -5.87 14.97
CA THR A 25 27.45 -6.80 15.16
C THR A 25 26.14 -6.04 15.23
N LEU A 26 25.13 -6.56 14.53
CA LEU A 26 23.75 -6.15 14.64
C LEU A 26 22.91 -7.30 15.20
N ALA A 27 21.88 -6.97 15.96
CA ALA A 27 20.90 -7.93 16.46
C ALA A 27 19.47 -7.49 16.13
N TYR A 28 18.59 -8.45 15.92
CA TYR A 28 17.24 -8.23 15.39
C TYR A 28 16.18 -8.92 16.25
N THR A 29 15.01 -8.30 16.37
CA THR A 29 13.83 -8.93 16.96
C THR A 29 12.67 -8.90 15.98
N TYR A 30 11.74 -9.83 16.17
CA TYR A 30 10.63 -10.07 15.26
C TYR A 30 9.32 -10.22 16.02
N ASP A 31 8.20 -10.00 15.33
CA ASP A 31 6.90 -10.43 15.80
C ASP A 31 6.60 -11.89 15.40
N ASN A 32 5.46 -12.41 15.85
CA ASN A 32 5.05 -13.79 15.56
C ASN A 32 4.79 -14.07 14.07
N LEU A 33 4.71 -13.03 13.23
CA LEU A 33 4.56 -13.15 11.77
C LEU A 33 5.92 -13.08 11.05
N GLY A 34 7.03 -13.01 11.79
CA GLY A 34 8.38 -12.93 11.24
C GLY A 34 8.74 -11.54 10.69
N ARG A 35 8.02 -10.49 11.08
CA ARG A 35 8.35 -9.11 10.68
C ARG A 35 9.27 -8.48 11.71
N LYS A 36 10.35 -7.85 11.25
CA LYS A 36 11.33 -7.18 12.12
C LYS A 36 10.66 -6.06 12.92
N THR A 37 10.78 -6.10 14.24
CA THR A 37 10.23 -5.11 15.19
C THR A 37 11.29 -4.20 15.78
N ALA A 38 12.55 -4.65 15.87
CA ALA A 38 13.67 -3.80 16.26
C ALA A 38 15.01 -4.29 15.73
N GLU A 39 15.96 -3.37 15.75
CA GLU A 39 17.36 -3.57 15.38
C GLU A 39 18.25 -2.89 16.43
N TYR A 40 19.35 -3.55 16.80
CA TYR A 40 20.23 -3.14 17.88
C TYR A 40 21.70 -3.26 17.48
N SER A 41 22.55 -2.43 18.08
CA SER A 41 24.00 -2.58 18.03
C SER A 41 24.45 -3.63 19.05
N GLY A 42 25.22 -4.63 18.60
CA GLY A 42 25.78 -5.70 19.42
C GLY A 42 24.78 -6.80 19.76
N SER A 43 23.79 -6.50 20.60
CA SER A 43 22.82 -7.48 21.12
C SER A 43 21.44 -6.84 21.28
N THR A 44 20.41 -7.65 21.51
CA THR A 44 19.04 -7.16 21.79
C THR A 44 18.91 -6.37 23.10
N THR A 45 19.95 -6.39 23.95
CA THR A 45 20.09 -5.56 25.15
C THR A 45 20.96 -4.32 24.93
N GLY A 46 21.60 -4.20 23.77
CA GLY A 46 22.44 -3.07 23.39
C GLY A 46 21.64 -1.84 22.93
N THR A 47 22.33 -0.89 22.31
CA THR A 47 21.72 0.34 21.81
C THR A 47 20.73 0.02 20.69
N LYS A 48 19.46 0.36 20.88
CA LYS A 48 18.43 0.25 19.84
C LYS A 48 18.72 1.26 18.72
N LEU A 49 18.81 0.78 17.49
CA LEU A 49 19.11 1.55 16.28
C LEU A 49 17.85 1.86 15.48
N ALA A 50 16.89 0.93 15.46
CA ALA A 50 15.61 1.14 14.81
C ALA A 50 14.48 0.32 15.46
N SER A 51 13.24 0.75 15.24
CA SER A 51 12.04 0.02 15.64
C SER A 51 10.91 0.18 14.61
N TRP A 52 10.07 -0.85 14.52
CA TRP A 52 8.89 -0.89 13.66
C TRP A 52 7.67 -1.37 14.44
N VAL A 53 6.56 -0.67 14.30
CA VAL A 53 5.26 -1.04 14.88
C VAL A 53 4.31 -1.33 13.74
N TYR A 54 3.59 -2.44 13.80
CA TYR A 54 2.65 -2.87 12.77
C TYR A 54 1.24 -3.03 13.33
N ASP A 55 0.27 -3.12 12.42
CA ASP A 55 -1.11 -3.58 12.63
C ASP A 55 -2.01 -2.75 13.55
N THR A 56 -1.50 -1.68 14.18
CA THR A 56 -2.31 -0.85 15.07
C THR A 56 -3.25 0.09 14.32
N VAL A 57 -2.95 0.43 13.05
CA VAL A 57 -3.80 1.27 12.20
C VAL A 57 -4.60 0.44 11.20
N GLN A 58 -3.94 -0.52 10.55
CA GLN A 58 -4.58 -1.50 9.68
C GLN A 58 -3.79 -2.80 9.74
N LYS A 59 -4.49 -3.94 9.89
CA LYS A 59 -3.86 -5.26 9.89
C LYS A 59 -3.05 -5.50 8.62
N GLY A 60 -1.84 -6.01 8.77
CA GLY A 60 -0.86 -6.25 7.72
C GLY A 60 -0.04 -5.02 7.32
N LYS A 61 -0.23 -3.85 7.96
CA LYS A 61 0.46 -2.60 7.59
C LYS A 61 1.37 -2.11 8.69
N LEU A 62 2.41 -1.38 8.29
CA LEU A 62 3.31 -0.68 9.20
C LEU A 62 2.58 0.55 9.78
N THR A 63 2.55 0.70 11.09
CA THR A 63 2.06 1.93 11.73
C THR A 63 3.17 2.95 11.87
N SER A 64 4.37 2.55 12.31
CA SER A 64 5.48 3.48 12.46
C SER A 64 6.84 2.82 12.31
N SER A 65 7.81 3.61 11.86
CA SER A 65 9.23 3.26 11.82
C SER A 65 10.00 4.37 12.53
N THR A 66 10.87 4.01 13.45
CA THR A 66 11.77 4.94 14.14
C THR A 66 13.21 4.53 13.90
N ARG A 67 14.07 5.48 13.52
CA ARG A 67 15.53 5.34 13.54
C ARG A 67 16.08 6.21 14.66
N TYR A 68 16.83 5.59 15.55
CA TYR A 68 17.44 6.26 16.70
C TYR A 68 18.84 6.73 16.33
N THR A 69 19.13 8.01 16.58
CA THR A 69 20.48 8.55 16.44
C THR A 69 20.80 9.43 17.65
N PRO A 70 22.09 9.66 17.95
CA PRO A 70 22.49 10.55 19.04
C PRO A 70 21.93 11.97 18.92
N GLN A 71 21.68 12.44 17.70
CA GLN A 71 21.18 13.78 17.39
C GLN A 71 19.65 13.89 17.49
N GLY A 72 18.95 12.78 17.73
CA GLY A 72 17.50 12.70 17.77
C GLY A 72 16.95 11.64 16.82
N ASN A 73 15.67 11.35 16.99
CA ASN A 73 15.04 10.26 16.26
C ASN A 73 14.43 10.75 14.95
N TYR A 74 14.62 9.95 13.91
CA TYR A 74 13.82 10.05 12.69
C TYR A 74 12.62 9.12 12.85
N LEU A 75 11.40 9.66 12.80
CA LEU A 75 10.19 8.86 12.90
C LEU A 75 9.36 9.06 11.64
N VAL A 76 8.83 7.97 11.10
CA VAL A 76 7.72 8.01 10.14
C VAL A 76 6.54 7.28 10.76
N GLY A 77 5.39 7.93 10.86
CA GLY A 77 4.16 7.35 11.36
C GLY A 77 3.05 7.44 10.32
N TYR A 78 2.20 6.43 10.23
CA TYR A 78 1.07 6.38 9.32
C TYR A 78 -0.22 6.45 10.13
N GLY A 79 -1.10 7.40 9.81
CA GLY A 79 -2.37 7.61 10.50
C GLY A 79 -3.57 6.99 9.81
N GLY A 80 -3.38 6.36 8.64
CA GLY A 80 -4.45 5.72 7.90
C GLY A 80 -4.01 5.20 6.54
N TYR A 81 -4.76 4.24 6.04
CA TYR A 81 -4.57 3.60 4.74
C TYR A 81 -5.90 3.54 4.00
N ASP A 82 -5.88 3.62 2.67
CA ASP A 82 -7.06 3.38 1.84
C ASP A 82 -7.29 1.86 1.59
N GLY A 83 -8.34 1.52 0.83
CA GLY A 83 -8.67 0.13 0.50
C GLY A 83 -7.64 -0.57 -0.39
N GLN A 84 -6.77 0.19 -1.06
CA GLN A 84 -5.66 -0.28 -1.86
C GLN A 84 -4.38 -0.42 -1.01
N GLY A 85 -4.40 0.06 0.23
CA GLY A 85 -3.29 -0.02 1.18
C GLY A 85 -2.25 1.08 1.01
N ASN A 86 -2.59 2.17 0.33
CA ASN A 86 -1.76 3.38 0.27
C ASN A 86 -1.99 4.24 1.51
N PRO A 87 -0.93 4.85 2.09
CA PRO A 87 -1.08 5.72 3.25
C PRO A 87 -1.81 7.01 2.89
N THR A 88 -2.84 7.37 3.65
CA THR A 88 -3.63 8.60 3.43
C THR A 88 -3.19 9.76 4.32
N ASN A 89 -2.56 9.45 5.45
CA ASN A 89 -1.99 10.41 6.38
C ASN A 89 -0.67 9.86 6.90
N TYR A 90 0.40 10.66 6.89
CA TYR A 90 1.65 10.28 7.54
C TYR A 90 2.31 11.46 8.26
N THR A 91 3.09 11.17 9.28
CA THR A 91 3.92 12.11 10.02
C THR A 91 5.38 11.79 9.78
N VAL A 92 6.21 12.81 9.70
CA VAL A 92 7.66 12.68 9.67
C VAL A 92 8.24 13.53 10.79
N GLN A 93 8.94 12.90 11.71
CA GLN A 93 9.79 13.58 12.69
C GLN A 93 11.21 13.59 12.16
N LEU A 94 11.80 14.78 12.07
CA LEU A 94 13.21 14.95 11.78
C LEU A 94 13.90 15.44 13.06
N PRO A 95 15.14 15.01 13.34
CA PRO A 95 15.91 15.53 14.46
C PRO A 95 16.01 17.06 14.40
N GLY A 96 15.79 17.71 15.54
CA GLY A 96 15.83 19.17 15.68
C GLY A 96 14.63 19.95 15.11
N LEU A 97 13.76 19.33 14.31
CA LEU A 97 12.62 20.03 13.67
C LEU A 97 11.23 19.57 14.14
N GLY A 98 11.17 18.61 15.07
CA GLY A 98 9.91 18.10 15.63
C GLY A 98 9.05 17.35 14.61
N ASN A 99 7.80 17.06 14.98
CA ASN A 99 6.86 16.30 14.14
C ASN A 99 6.24 17.18 13.06
N ARG A 100 6.32 16.76 11.80
CA ARG A 100 5.64 17.39 10.66
C ARG A 100 4.62 16.44 10.07
N ALA A 101 3.35 16.83 10.08
CA ALA A 101 2.30 16.07 9.42
C ALA A 101 2.32 16.35 7.91
N VAL A 102 2.33 15.30 7.11
CA VAL A 102 2.16 15.37 5.66
C VAL A 102 0.86 14.65 5.30
N ARG A 103 -0.07 15.41 4.73
CA ARG A 103 -1.31 14.84 4.17
C ARG A 103 -1.13 14.76 2.67
N GLN A 104 -1.36 13.59 2.08
CA GLN A 104 -1.50 13.52 0.64
C GLN A 104 -2.86 14.15 0.27
N PRO A 105 -2.91 15.18 -0.59
CA PRO A 105 -4.18 15.73 -1.04
C PRO A 105 -4.95 14.65 -1.82
N ARG A 106 -6.25 14.53 -1.52
CA ARG A 106 -7.18 13.52 -2.06
C ARG A 106 -7.36 13.56 -3.59
N ASP A 107 -6.74 14.51 -4.29
CA ASP A 107 -6.98 14.78 -5.71
C ASP A 107 -6.22 13.85 -6.69
N GLN A 108 -5.38 12.94 -6.21
CA GLN A 108 -4.80 11.91 -7.08
C GLN A 108 -5.68 10.66 -7.26
N LEU A 109 -6.80 10.52 -6.53
CA LEU A 109 -7.68 9.34 -6.64
C LEU A 109 -8.90 9.52 -7.58
N ARG A 110 -8.97 10.64 -8.33
CA ARG A 110 -10.05 10.88 -9.31
C ARG A 110 -9.53 11.09 -10.74
N MET A 111 -8.56 10.31 -11.22
CA MET A 111 -8.28 10.21 -12.65
C MET A 111 -7.81 8.81 -13.07
N GLU A 112 -8.53 7.73 -12.72
CA GLU A 112 -8.30 6.45 -13.40
C GLU A 112 -9.52 5.52 -13.50
N ARG A 113 -10.75 6.07 -13.42
CA ARG A 113 -11.96 5.33 -13.83
C ARG A 113 -12.35 5.51 -15.30
N HIS A 114 -11.52 6.15 -16.12
CA HIS A 114 -11.85 6.42 -17.53
C HIS A 114 -10.69 6.21 -18.50
N ARG A 115 -10.00 5.05 -18.46
CA ARG A 115 -9.20 4.58 -19.61
C ARG A 115 -9.29 3.07 -19.81
N THR A 116 -10.51 2.55 -19.85
CA THR A 116 -10.78 1.26 -20.52
C THR A 116 -12.11 1.33 -21.27
N ALA A 117 -12.18 2.22 -22.27
CA ALA A 117 -13.20 2.16 -23.29
C ALA A 117 -12.52 1.92 -24.65
N GLY A 118 -12.65 0.67 -25.10
CA GLY A 118 -12.48 0.14 -26.45
C GLY A 118 -11.80 1.01 -27.50
N ARG A 119 -10.61 0.58 -27.91
CA ARG A 119 -10.07 0.79 -29.25
C ARG A 119 -10.93 0.00 -30.24
N HIS A 120 -11.71 0.67 -31.10
CA HIS A 120 -11.91 0.30 -32.51
C HIS A 120 -12.70 1.36 -33.29
N PRO A 121 -12.20 1.86 -34.44
CA PRO A 121 -12.93 2.78 -35.30
C PRO A 121 -13.71 2.00 -36.37
N ALA A 122 -15.01 2.28 -36.53
CA ALA A 122 -15.80 1.77 -37.65
C ALA A 122 -16.61 2.90 -38.31
N ARG A 123 -15.99 3.40 -39.39
CA ARG A 123 -16.53 4.06 -40.58
C ARG A 123 -18.04 4.40 -40.60
N SER A 124 -18.28 5.71 -40.64
CA SER A 124 -19.42 6.35 -41.28
C SER A 124 -19.63 5.84 -42.72
N ARG A 125 -20.81 5.26 -42.98
CA ARG A 125 -21.40 5.21 -44.33
C ARG A 125 -22.83 5.75 -44.26
N ARG A 126 -22.99 6.95 -44.80
CA ARG A 126 -24.28 7.53 -45.19
C ARG A 126 -24.93 6.65 -46.26
N ARG A 127 -26.22 6.36 -46.12
CA ARG A 127 -27.09 6.08 -47.28
C ARG A 127 -28.50 6.62 -47.02
N SER A 128 -28.98 7.35 -48.00
CA SER A 128 -30.25 8.08 -48.09
C SER A 128 -31.27 7.25 -48.92
N ALA A 129 -32.58 7.39 -48.61
CA ALA A 129 -33.79 7.29 -49.48
C ALA A 129 -35.00 6.80 -48.63
N ARG A 130 -36.04 7.62 -48.37
CA ARG A 130 -37.28 7.87 -49.16
C ARG A 130 -38.14 6.63 -49.45
N GLY A 131 -39.41 6.67 -49.00
CA GLY A 131 -40.53 5.98 -49.70
C GLY A 131 -41.64 5.33 -48.84
N MET A 132 -42.73 6.09 -48.63
CA MET A 132 -44.15 5.70 -48.71
C MET A 132 -44.69 4.37 -48.11
N GLY A 133 -45.69 4.50 -47.23
CA GLY A 133 -47.05 4.01 -47.53
C GLY A 133 -47.60 2.78 -46.79
N LEU A 134 -48.75 3.01 -46.12
CA LEU A 134 -49.90 2.10 -45.90
C LEU A 134 -49.98 1.22 -44.62
N HIS A 135 -50.85 1.67 -43.70
CA HIS A 135 -51.75 0.87 -42.83
C HIS A 135 -52.68 -0.04 -43.69
N PRO A 136 -53.46 -1.04 -43.16
CA PRO A 136 -54.05 -1.20 -41.81
C PRO A 136 -54.03 -2.67 -41.26
N LEU A 137 -54.51 -3.02 -40.07
CA LEU A 137 -55.90 -3.47 -39.81
C LEU A 137 -56.17 -3.75 -38.32
N ARG A 138 -57.44 -3.58 -37.98
CA ARG A 138 -58.05 -3.44 -36.65
C ARG A 138 -58.31 -4.79 -35.95
N ARG A 139 -58.34 -4.70 -34.60
CA ARG A 139 -58.87 -5.68 -33.64
C ARG A 139 -60.30 -6.15 -33.97
N PRO A 140 -60.66 -7.41 -33.69
CA PRO A 140 -62.06 -7.81 -33.55
C PRO A 140 -62.61 -7.52 -32.12
N ARG A 141 -63.85 -7.05 -32.06
CA ARG A 141 -64.69 -6.89 -30.84
C ARG A 141 -65.40 -8.22 -30.52
N GLN A 142 -65.62 -8.50 -29.22
CA GLN A 142 -66.39 -9.62 -28.66
C GLN A 142 -67.92 -9.53 -28.94
N PRO A 143 -68.73 -10.56 -28.64
CA PRO A 143 -69.33 -10.71 -27.29
C PRO A 143 -69.56 -12.16 -26.77
N ARG A 144 -69.78 -12.30 -25.45
CA ARG A 144 -70.28 -13.51 -24.72
C ARG A 144 -71.79 -13.73 -24.98
N PRO A 145 -72.43 -14.90 -24.69
CA PRO A 145 -72.92 -15.20 -23.32
C PRO A 145 -73.09 -16.71 -22.94
N ALA A 146 -73.43 -16.90 -21.65
CA ALA A 146 -73.94 -18.07 -20.90
C ALA A 146 -73.02 -19.30 -20.76
#